data_AF-A0A1X7UUB5-F1
#
_entry.id   AF-A0A1X7UUB5-F1
#
_cell.length_a   1.000
_cell.length_b   1.000
_cell.length_c   1.000
_cell.angle_alpha   90.00
_cell.angle_beta   90.00
_cell.angle_gamma   90.00
#
_symmetry.space_group_name_H-M   'P 1'
#
loop_
_entity.id
_entity.type
_entity.pdbx_description
1 polymer ?
#
loop_
_entity_poly.entity_id
_entity_poly.type
_entity_poly.pdbx_seq_one_letter_code
_entity_poly.pdbx_strand_id
1 'polypeptide(L)'
;LSPLKKGRNRENCNYFHGKISNGNKSVKFFSFEPKLRSSIEKLKDQNTSLALTDCRVQTNKFDSNLEVVTTRFSTVEDSPKKF
;
A
#
# COMPACT_ATOMS: atom_id res chain seq x y z
N LEU A 1 -8.63 -1.67 1.92
CA LEU A 1 -7.33 -2.32 2.28
C LEU A 1 -7.58 -3.40 3.32
N SER A 2 -6.83 -4.52 3.30
CA SER A 2 -6.99 -5.56 4.32
C SER A 2 -6.36 -5.10 5.65
N PRO A 3 -6.92 -5.52 6.80
CA PRO A 3 -6.35 -5.18 8.10
C PRO A 3 -4.92 -5.72 8.24
N LEU A 4 -4.19 -5.11 9.18
CA LEU A 4 -2.80 -5.41 9.49
C LEU A 4 -2.60 -6.92 9.70
N LYS A 5 -1.75 -7.53 8.86
CA LYS A 5 -1.40 -8.95 8.97
C LYS A 5 -0.06 -9.10 9.67
N LYS A 6 0.02 -10.07 10.58
CA LYS A 6 1.29 -10.54 11.15
C LYS A 6 1.98 -11.43 10.12
N GLY A 7 3.20 -11.07 9.71
CA GLY A 7 4.04 -11.95 8.89
C GLY A 7 4.45 -13.20 9.65
N ARG A 8 4.53 -14.35 8.96
CA ARG A 8 4.92 -15.65 9.56
C ARG A 8 6.43 -15.82 9.78
N ASN A 9 7.30 -15.08 9.09
CA ASN A 9 8.72 -15.42 8.98
C ASN A 9 9.73 -14.42 9.54
N ARG A 10 9.28 -13.41 10.27
CA ARG A 10 10.13 -12.61 11.16
C ARG A 10 9.24 -12.18 12.29
N GLU A 11 9.57 -12.60 13.51
CA GLU A 11 8.88 -12.17 14.72
C GLU A 11 8.62 -10.66 14.62
N ASN A 12 7.34 -10.29 14.51
CA ASN A 12 6.83 -8.91 14.53
C ASN A 12 6.94 -8.05 13.24
N CYS A 13 7.03 -8.62 12.04
CA CYS A 13 6.77 -7.83 10.82
C CYS A 13 5.25 -7.67 10.58
N ASN A 14 4.68 -6.64 11.20
CA ASN A 14 3.32 -6.16 10.94
C ASN A 14 3.28 -5.39 9.60
N TYR A 15 2.46 -5.85 8.66
CA TYR A 15 2.36 -5.24 7.33
C TYR A 15 0.89 -5.04 6.92
N PHE A 16 0.67 -4.02 6.09
CA PHE A 16 -0.57 -3.84 5.36
C PHE A 16 -0.47 -4.48 3.99
N HIS A 17 -1.59 -5.04 3.54
CA HIS A 17 -1.71 -5.46 2.16
C HIS A 17 -3.10 -5.12 1.62
N GLY A 18 -3.19 -5.01 0.31
CA GLY A 18 -4.47 -4.86 -0.36
C GLY A 18 -4.31 -4.66 -1.85
N LYS A 19 -5.31 -4.03 -2.46
CA LYS A 19 -5.31 -3.68 -3.87
C LYS A 19 -5.55 -2.18 -4.00
N ILE A 20 -4.78 -1.53 -4.86
CA ILE A 20 -5.01 -0.15 -5.29
C ILE A 20 -5.55 -0.23 -6.72
N SER A 21 -6.55 0.57 -7.05
CA SER A 21 -7.16 0.64 -8.38
C SER A 21 -7.19 2.07 -8.88
N ASN A 22 -6.95 2.26 -10.18
CA ASN A 22 -7.17 3.53 -10.87
C ASN A 22 -8.50 3.55 -11.66
N GLY A 23 -9.42 2.63 -11.36
CA GLY A 23 -10.70 2.45 -12.07
C GLY A 23 -10.63 1.42 -13.20
N ASN A 24 -9.51 1.33 -13.91
CA ASN A 24 -9.35 0.41 -15.05
C ASN A 24 -8.46 -0.81 -14.74
N LYS A 25 -7.47 -0.63 -13.86
CA LYS A 25 -6.52 -1.68 -13.48
C LYS A 25 -6.33 -1.67 -11.98
N SER A 26 -6.13 -2.85 -11.42
CA SER A 26 -5.78 -3.02 -10.01
C SER A 26 -4.40 -3.65 -9.86
N VAL A 27 -3.65 -3.18 -8.88
CA VAL A 27 -2.32 -3.70 -8.53
C VAL A 27 -2.29 -4.08 -7.07
N LYS A 28 -1.48 -5.08 -6.72
CA LYS A 28 -1.27 -5.45 -5.32
C LYS A 28 -0.47 -4.36 -4.63
N PHE A 29 -0.80 -4.11 -3.38
CA PHE A 29 -0.11 -3.15 -2.53
C PHE A 29 0.35 -3.83 -1.26
N PHE A 30 1.58 -3.54 -0.85
CA PHE A 30 2.17 -3.99 0.40
C PHE A 30 2.89 -2.83 1.09
N SER A 31 2.71 -2.73 2.41
CA SER A 31 3.45 -1.78 3.22
C SER A 31 3.92 -2.41 4.52
N PHE A 32 5.23 -2.37 4.73
CA PHE A 32 5.88 -2.81 5.97
C PHE A 32 6.20 -1.63 6.90
N GLU A 33 5.99 -0.40 6.41
CA GLU A 33 6.46 0.83 7.03
C GLU A 33 5.57 1.26 8.21
N PRO A 34 6.10 1.26 9.46
CA PRO A 34 5.31 1.60 10.65
C PRO A 34 4.78 3.04 10.62
N LYS A 35 5.55 3.99 10.07
CA LYS A 35 5.17 5.41 9.99
C LYS A 35 3.94 5.65 9.10
N LEU A 36 3.69 4.77 8.13
CA LEU A 36 2.59 4.91 7.18
C LEU A 36 1.30 4.23 7.64
N ARG A 37 1.33 3.50 8.77
CA ARG A 37 0.19 2.69 9.22
C ARG A 37 -1.06 3.53 9.45
N SER A 38 -0.95 4.64 10.19
CA SER A 38 -2.10 5.50 10.47
C SER A 38 -2.67 6.10 9.19
N SER A 39 -1.82 6.56 8.27
CA SER A 39 -2.27 7.05 6.97
C SER A 39 -2.98 5.94 6.18
N ILE A 40 -2.40 4.74 6.13
CA ILE A 40 -2.93 3.57 5.41
C ILE A 40 -4.27 3.09 6.00
N GLU A 41 -4.42 3.10 7.32
CA GLU A 41 -5.68 2.74 8.00
C GLU A 41 -6.80 3.72 7.66
N LYS A 42 -6.50 5.03 7.64
CA LYS A 42 -7.46 6.05 7.20
C LYS A 42 -7.96 5.81 5.77
N LEU A 43 -7.11 5.26 4.89
CA LEU A 43 -7.49 4.91 3.51
C LEU A 43 -8.49 3.75 3.43
N LYS A 44 -8.63 2.95 4.48
CA LYS A 44 -9.56 1.81 4.46
C LYS A 44 -11.00 2.29 4.48
N ASP A 45 -11.27 3.39 5.18
CA ASP A 45 -12.61 3.85 5.50
C ASP A 45 -13.10 4.94 4.55
N GLN A 46 -12.18 5.52 3.77
CA GLN A 46 -12.48 6.58 2.82
C GLN A 46 -12.29 6.05 1.39
N ASN A 47 -13.35 6.06 0.58
CA ASN A 47 -13.26 5.88 -0.88
C ASN A 47 -12.57 7.10 -1.55
N THR A 48 -11.43 7.52 -1.00
CA THR A 48 -10.68 8.71 -1.41
C THR A 48 -9.57 8.34 -2.38
N SER A 49 -9.30 9.26 -3.31
CA SER A 49 -8.16 9.17 -4.20
C SER A 49 -6.91 9.63 -3.47
N LEU A 50 -5.79 8.93 -3.68
CA LEU A 50 -4.57 9.12 -2.90
C LEU A 50 -3.34 9.18 -3.80
N ALA A 51 -2.35 9.94 -3.37
CA ALA A 51 -1.03 9.96 -3.93
C ALA A 51 -0.08 9.14 -3.05
N LEU A 52 0.59 8.15 -3.65
CA LEU A 52 1.67 7.41 -3.02
C LEU A 52 2.96 7.75 -3.79
N THR A 53 3.94 8.34 -3.13
CA THR A 53 5.24 8.68 -3.73
C THR A 53 6.36 7.84 -3.14
N ASP A 54 7.52 7.83 -3.83
CA ASP A 54 8.73 7.13 -3.43
C ASP A 54 8.51 5.64 -3.09
N CYS A 55 7.57 5.02 -3.80
CA CYS A 55 7.25 3.61 -3.71
C CYS A 55 8.02 2.80 -4.76
N ARG A 56 8.26 1.53 -4.45
CA ARG A 56 8.87 0.59 -5.38
C ARG A 56 7.78 -0.17 -6.14
N VAL A 57 7.85 -0.14 -7.46
CA VAL A 57 7.07 -1.04 -8.32
C VAL A 57 7.94 -2.24 -8.66
N GLN A 58 7.43 -3.45 -8.42
CA GLN A 58 8.15 -4.68 -8.71
C GLN A 58 7.19 -5.79 -9.17
N THR A 59 7.75 -6.81 -9.80
CA THR A 59 7.02 -8.04 -10.12
C THR A 59 7.06 -8.97 -8.92
N ASN A 60 5.90 -9.46 -8.48
CA ASN A 60 5.80 -10.42 -7.41
C ASN A 60 6.45 -11.75 -7.83
N LYS A 61 7.29 -12.29 -6.95
CA LYS A 61 8.10 -13.48 -7.22
C LYS A 61 7.30 -14.79 -7.31
N PHE A 62 6.07 -14.82 -6.80
CA PHE A 62 5.26 -16.04 -6.68
C PHE A 62 4.20 -16.16 -7.78
N ASP A 63 3.69 -15.05 -8.29
CA ASP A 63 2.59 -15.06 -9.26
C ASP A 63 2.80 -14.13 -10.46
N SER A 64 4.00 -13.55 -10.59
CA SER A 64 4.38 -12.64 -11.69
C SER A 64 3.50 -11.40 -11.85
N ASN A 65 2.64 -11.08 -10.88
CA ASN A 65 1.80 -9.90 -10.91
C ASN A 65 2.59 -8.65 -10.47
N LEU A 66 2.22 -7.48 -11.01
CA LEU A 66 2.76 -6.21 -10.53
C LEU A 66 2.30 -5.92 -9.10
N GLU A 67 3.25 -5.51 -8.28
CA GLU A 67 3.01 -5.06 -6.91
C GLU A 67 3.72 -3.74 -6.63
N VAL A 68 3.07 -2.94 -5.77
CA VAL A 68 3.58 -1.68 -5.25
C VAL A 68 3.95 -1.90 -3.79
N VAL A 69 5.19 -1.60 -3.45
CA VAL A 69 5.75 -1.79 -2.11
C VAL A 69 6.22 -0.44 -1.58
N THR A 70 5.79 -0.07 -0.36
CA THR A 70 6.30 1.14 0.29
C THR A 70 7.75 0.97 0.73
N THR A 71 8.47 2.08 0.76
CA THR A 71 9.83 2.19 1.25
C THR A 71 9.87 3.11 2.46
N ARG A 72 11.00 3.11 3.18
CA ARG A 72 11.23 4.06 4.30
C ARG A 72 11.06 5.54 3.92
N PHE A 73 11.12 5.87 2.63
CA PHE A 73 10.95 7.23 2.12
C PHE A 73 9.55 7.51 1.61
N SER A 74 8.73 6.48 1.39
CA SER A 74 7.38 6.67 0.88
C SER A 74 6.55 7.59 1.76
N THR A 75 5.69 8.37 1.11
CA THR A 75 4.65 9.19 1.73
C THR A 75 3.29 8.83 1.13
N VAL A 76 2.23 9.07 1.91
CA VAL A 76 0.84 8.86 1.51
C VAL A 76 0.12 10.16 1.79
N GLU A 77 -0.44 10.76 0.74
CA GLU A 77 -1.15 12.04 0.81
C GLU A 77 -2.50 11.92 0.11
N ASP A 78 -3.44 12.80 0.46
CA ASP A 78 -4.67 12.94 -0.30
C ASP A 78 -4.33 13.37 -1.72
N SER A 79 -4.87 12.66 -2.72
CA SER A 79 -4.67 13.09 -4.10
C SER A 79 -5.35 14.44 -4.26
N PRO A 80 -4.67 15.45 -4.84
CA PRO A 80 -5.34 16.70 -5.14
C PRO A 80 -6.56 16.36 -5.99
N LYS A 81 -7.75 16.71 -5.50
CA LYS A 81 -8.98 16.65 -6.29
C LYS A 81 -8.64 17.35 -7.60
N LYS A 82 -8.72 16.63 -8.72
CA LYS A 82 -8.75 17.29 -10.03
C LYS A 82 -9.91 18.28 -9.98
N PHE A 83 -9.57 19.57 -10.02
CA PHE A 83 -10.52 20.65 -10.31
C PHE A 83 -11.04 20.47 -11.74
#